data_AF-A0A6N3IAG7-F1
#
_entry.id   AF-A0A6N3IAG7-F1
#
_cell.length_a   1.000
_cell.length_b   1.000
_cell.length_c   1.000
_cell.angle_alpha   90.00
_cell.angle_beta   90.00
_cell.angle_gamma   90.00
#
_symmetry.space_group_name_H-M   'P 1'
#
loop_
_entity.id
_entity.type
_entity.pdbx_description
1 polymer ?
#
loop_
_entity_poly.entity_id
_entity_poly.type
_entity_poly.pdbx_seq_one_letter_code
_entity_poly.pdbx_strand_id
1 'polypeptide(L)'
;MASQNDRRAILGKALEDLVTRARSGRAPCRIGLMAAGGEHSDTEFLSAAAVAMKEDASLTVVGVGPRPAGLVPAGMDWIETGCEGNELAAGMEKALEDGHIQGAVALHYPFPLGVATVGRVLTPALGKAMFVACTTGMSAAQRQQALLRNAVLGLAVARAMGLASPAVGVLNVDAAPQVLRALNRMAERGYDLRLGQSLRGDGGSLLRGNDLLAGAVDVCVTDTLTGNILMKLFSAFTSGGAYETTGWGYGPSVGEGWNRVVSIVSRASGAPVMANALAYTAAAVRGNLPAVVAEELRRARAAGLDEELAAFEKAAGAAPTETVQAPPAEPTDEEIHGIDVLDLEQAVHCLWKENIYAEAAMGCTGPVVKLAVARLEKAREILKTAGYI
;
A
#
# COMPACT_ATOMS: atom_id res chain seq x y z
N MET A 1 19.68 -14.16 38.27
CA MET A 1 19.69 -12.82 38.91
C MET A 1 20.56 -11.92 38.04
N ALA A 2 20.03 -10.82 37.48
CA ALA A 2 20.82 -9.89 36.68
C ALA A 2 21.97 -9.29 37.51
N SER A 3 23.17 -9.18 36.94
CA SER A 3 24.36 -8.69 37.63
C SER A 3 24.21 -7.21 38.01
N GLN A 4 24.99 -6.71 38.98
CA GLN A 4 24.96 -5.28 39.36
C GLN A 4 25.25 -4.34 38.16
N ASN A 5 26.06 -4.80 37.20
CA ASN A 5 26.37 -4.05 35.99
C ASN A 5 25.17 -3.98 35.04
N ASP A 6 24.40 -5.07 34.90
CA ASP A 6 23.18 -5.07 34.09
C ASP A 6 22.15 -4.09 34.63
N ARG A 7 22.02 -4.00 35.97
CA ARG A 7 21.10 -3.04 36.59
C ARG A 7 21.48 -1.59 36.33
N ARG A 8 22.78 -1.27 36.37
CA ARG A 8 23.27 0.09 36.06
C ARG A 8 23.05 0.46 34.60
N ALA A 9 23.29 -0.47 33.67
CA ALA A 9 23.05 -0.27 32.24
C ALA A 9 21.55 -0.04 31.95
N ILE A 10 20.67 -0.84 32.55
CA ILE A 10 19.21 -0.67 32.41
C ILE A 10 18.76 0.69 32.95
N LEU A 11 19.24 1.09 34.12
CA LEU A 11 18.89 2.40 34.71
C LEU A 11 19.39 3.55 33.85
N GLY A 12 20.62 3.45 33.33
CA GLY A 12 21.21 4.45 32.44
C GLY A 12 20.38 4.64 31.17
N LYS A 13 20.01 3.54 30.50
CA LYS A 13 19.15 3.57 29.31
C LYS A 13 17.77 4.17 29.62
N ALA A 14 17.16 3.79 30.74
CA ALA A 14 15.86 4.34 31.14
C ALA A 14 15.92 5.86 31.41
N LEU A 15 17.02 6.34 31.98
CA LEU A 15 17.23 7.78 32.21
C LEU A 15 17.45 8.52 30.89
N GLU A 16 18.25 7.97 29.99
CA GLU A 16 18.48 8.53 28.64
C GLU A 16 17.18 8.61 27.84
N ASP A 17 16.35 7.56 27.89
CA ASP A 17 15.03 7.55 27.27
C ASP A 17 14.11 8.63 27.86
N LEU A 18 14.15 8.82 29.17
CA LEU A 18 13.35 9.84 29.86
C LEU A 18 13.80 11.26 29.50
N VAL A 19 15.11 11.51 29.46
CA VAL A 19 15.68 12.80 29.03
C VAL A 19 15.32 13.08 27.57
N THR A 20 15.43 12.08 26.70
CA THR A 20 15.08 12.23 25.28
C THR A 20 13.60 12.52 25.10
N ARG A 21 12.71 11.83 25.83
CA ARG A 21 11.27 12.14 25.85
C ARG A 21 11.00 13.55 26.34
N ALA A 22 11.66 13.98 27.40
CA ALA A 22 11.49 15.31 27.96
C ALA A 22 11.92 16.42 26.99
N ARG A 23 12.98 16.19 26.20
CA ARG A 23 13.49 17.17 25.22
C ARG A 23 12.72 17.20 23.91
N SER A 24 12.29 16.05 23.43
CA SER A 24 11.68 15.90 22.09
C SER A 24 10.16 15.83 22.10
N GLY A 25 9.54 15.56 23.25
CA GLY A 25 8.11 15.24 23.36
C GLY A 25 7.74 13.87 22.78
N ARG A 26 8.72 13.05 22.35
CA ARG A 26 8.51 11.77 21.67
C ARG A 26 9.37 10.66 22.28
N ALA A 27 8.90 9.42 22.18
CA ALA A 27 9.72 8.27 22.56
C ALA A 27 10.93 8.12 21.63
N PRO A 28 12.13 7.79 22.18
CA PRO A 28 13.30 7.44 21.40
C PRO A 28 12.96 6.36 20.38
N CYS A 29 13.45 6.54 19.15
CA CYS A 29 13.22 5.62 18.06
C CYS A 29 14.53 5.35 17.32
N ARG A 30 14.86 4.07 17.11
CA ARG A 30 16.08 3.64 16.41
C ARG A 30 15.68 2.97 15.10
N ILE A 31 16.04 3.57 13.97
CA ILE A 31 15.67 3.08 12.63
C ILE A 31 16.92 2.74 11.85
N GLY A 32 16.99 1.49 11.36
CA GLY A 32 18.05 1.05 10.45
C GLY A 32 17.92 1.70 9.09
N LEU A 33 19.03 2.14 8.49
CA LEU A 33 19.09 2.59 7.10
C LEU A 33 20.14 1.75 6.38
N MET A 34 19.71 1.02 5.35
CA MET A 34 20.61 0.24 4.51
C MET A 34 21.58 1.19 3.76
N ALA A 35 22.88 1.00 3.99
CA ALA A 35 23.94 1.91 3.56
C ALA A 35 24.72 1.41 2.33
N ALA A 36 24.15 0.47 1.57
CA ALA A 36 24.78 -0.11 0.40
C ALA A 36 23.76 -0.47 -0.69
N GLY A 37 24.23 -0.53 -1.94
CA GLY A 37 23.42 -0.93 -3.11
C GLY A 37 22.64 0.20 -3.79
N GLY A 38 22.83 1.45 -3.36
CA GLY A 38 22.23 2.62 -4.00
C GLY A 38 22.95 3.03 -5.29
N GLU A 39 22.26 3.77 -6.16
CA GLU A 39 22.84 4.35 -7.38
C GLU A 39 23.52 5.71 -7.13
N HIS A 40 23.34 6.26 -5.92
CA HIS A 40 23.92 7.53 -5.50
C HIS A 40 25.07 7.31 -4.50
N SER A 41 25.91 8.33 -4.33
CA SER A 41 27.02 8.30 -3.39
C SER A 41 26.57 8.21 -1.93
N ASP A 42 27.44 7.68 -1.07
CA ASP A 42 27.24 7.61 0.39
C ASP A 42 26.86 8.97 1.01
N THR A 43 27.23 10.09 0.37
CA THR A 43 26.84 11.43 0.79
C THR A 43 25.33 11.64 0.79
N GLU A 44 24.58 11.07 -0.15
CA GLU A 44 23.11 11.16 -0.19
C GLU A 44 22.51 10.43 1.01
N PHE A 45 23.02 9.24 1.30
CA PHE A 45 22.63 8.44 2.47
C PHE A 45 22.93 9.20 3.77
N LEU A 46 24.14 9.73 3.95
CA LEU A 46 24.53 10.45 5.17
C LEU A 46 23.74 11.76 5.32
N SER A 47 23.46 12.44 4.20
CA SER A 47 22.61 13.64 4.16
C SER A 47 21.19 13.32 4.61
N ALA A 48 20.60 12.21 4.11
CA ALA A 48 19.27 11.76 4.53
C ALA A 48 19.18 11.50 6.04
N ALA A 49 20.17 10.79 6.58
CA ALA A 49 20.26 10.50 8.00
C ALA A 49 20.39 11.79 8.84
N ALA A 50 21.25 12.71 8.42
CA ALA A 50 21.44 13.99 9.08
C ALA A 50 20.15 14.83 9.09
N VAL A 51 19.45 14.92 7.96
CA VAL A 51 18.17 15.64 7.86
C VAL A 51 17.13 15.00 8.78
N ALA A 52 16.95 13.69 8.73
CA ALA A 52 15.95 12.99 9.54
C ALA A 52 16.19 13.17 11.05
N MET A 53 17.45 13.04 11.51
CA MET A 53 17.80 13.22 12.92
C MET A 53 17.74 14.68 13.39
N LYS A 54 17.93 15.64 12.47
CA LYS A 54 17.75 17.07 12.77
C LYS A 54 16.27 17.42 12.97
N GLU A 55 15.39 16.90 12.11
CA GLU A 55 13.94 17.14 12.18
C GLU A 55 13.27 16.37 13.33
N ASP A 56 13.84 15.24 13.75
CA ASP A 56 13.37 14.46 14.89
C ASP A 56 14.52 14.15 15.85
N ALA A 57 14.68 14.98 16.89
CA ALA A 57 15.72 14.82 17.90
C ALA A 57 15.59 13.55 18.76
N SER A 58 14.49 12.79 18.64
CA SER A 58 14.32 11.47 19.26
C SER A 58 14.60 10.30 18.33
N LEU A 59 14.94 10.58 17.07
CA LEU A 59 15.31 9.58 16.08
C LEU A 59 16.82 9.39 16.09
N THR A 60 17.25 8.14 16.24
CA THR A 60 18.60 7.71 15.94
C THR A 60 18.56 6.86 14.67
N VAL A 61 19.26 7.32 13.63
CA VAL A 61 19.46 6.50 12.44
C VAL A 61 20.65 5.58 12.68
N VAL A 62 20.51 4.32 12.32
CA VAL A 62 21.56 3.30 12.44
C VAL A 62 21.92 2.83 11.04
N GLY A 63 23.12 3.16 10.56
CA GLY A 63 23.56 2.66 9.25
C GLY A 63 23.80 1.15 9.29
N VAL A 64 23.38 0.43 8.25
CA VAL A 64 23.59 -1.02 8.11
C VAL A 64 24.27 -1.30 6.79
N GLY A 65 25.53 -1.70 6.82
CA GLY A 65 26.38 -1.85 5.64
C GLY A 65 27.85 -1.57 5.92
N PRO A 66 28.70 -1.47 4.87
CA PRO A 66 30.08 -1.06 5.01
C PRO A 66 30.15 0.35 5.58
N ARG A 67 30.97 0.56 6.61
CA ARG A 67 31.09 1.87 7.24
C ARG A 67 31.83 2.85 6.32
N PRO A 68 31.26 4.03 5.99
CA PRO A 68 31.96 5.04 5.21
C PRO A 68 33.25 5.49 5.89
N ALA A 69 34.30 5.73 5.11
CA ALA A 69 35.58 6.20 5.63
C ALA A 69 35.54 7.63 6.19
N GLY A 70 34.53 8.42 5.82
CA GLY A 70 34.34 9.81 6.23
C GLY A 70 33.64 9.97 7.59
N LEU A 71 33.40 11.22 7.98
CA LEU A 71 32.63 11.53 9.17
C LEU A 71 31.15 11.16 8.96
N VAL A 72 30.58 10.47 9.94
CA VAL A 72 29.14 10.21 10.01
C VAL A 72 28.43 11.35 10.77
N PRO A 73 27.14 11.62 10.50
CA PRO A 73 26.35 12.59 11.25
C PRO A 73 26.42 12.38 12.76
N ALA A 74 26.44 13.46 13.53
CA ALA A 74 26.51 13.40 14.98
C ALA A 74 25.30 12.63 15.57
N GLY A 75 25.56 11.68 16.46
CA GLY A 75 24.53 10.84 17.09
C GLY A 75 24.07 9.65 16.25
N MET A 76 24.52 9.51 15.00
CA MET A 76 24.27 8.32 14.18
C MET A 76 25.03 7.11 14.72
N ASP A 77 24.41 5.93 14.66
CA ASP A 77 25.04 4.66 15.03
C ASP A 77 25.28 3.76 13.79
N TRP A 78 25.98 2.65 13.95
CA TRP A 78 26.36 1.78 12.82
C TRP A 78 26.40 0.29 13.17
N ILE A 79 25.85 -0.52 12.27
CA ILE A 79 26.01 -1.98 12.23
C ILE A 79 26.81 -2.30 10.97
N GLU A 80 28.08 -2.64 11.18
CA GLU A 80 28.99 -2.94 10.09
C GLU A 80 28.71 -4.34 9.54
N THR A 81 28.47 -4.40 8.24
CA THR A 81 28.25 -5.65 7.48
C THR A 81 28.95 -5.54 6.12
N GLY A 82 29.00 -6.64 5.38
CA GLY A 82 29.30 -6.64 3.95
C GLY A 82 28.39 -5.73 3.12
N CYS A 83 28.77 -5.53 1.85
CA CYS A 83 28.13 -4.59 0.92
C CYS A 83 26.85 -5.12 0.24
N GLU A 84 26.66 -6.43 0.18
CA GLU A 84 25.51 -7.03 -0.50
C GLU A 84 25.20 -8.43 0.05
N GLY A 85 24.04 -8.95 -0.35
CA GLY A 85 23.67 -10.34 -0.11
C GLY A 85 23.30 -10.67 1.34
N ASN A 86 23.58 -11.92 1.71
CA ASN A 86 23.06 -12.54 2.95
C ASN A 86 23.59 -11.89 4.22
N GLU A 87 24.81 -11.38 4.23
CA GLU A 87 25.42 -10.78 5.43
C GLU A 87 24.70 -9.49 5.83
N LEU A 88 24.41 -8.63 4.85
CA LEU A 88 23.67 -7.40 5.07
C LEU A 88 22.23 -7.68 5.53
N ALA A 89 21.56 -8.64 4.87
CA ALA A 89 20.20 -9.05 5.23
C ALA A 89 20.15 -9.65 6.66
N ALA A 90 21.09 -10.52 7.01
CA ALA A 90 21.19 -11.13 8.33
C ALA A 90 21.52 -10.11 9.42
N GLY A 91 22.38 -9.14 9.13
CA GLY A 91 22.70 -8.04 10.06
C GLY A 91 21.47 -7.19 10.39
N MET A 92 20.68 -6.81 9.36
CA MET A 92 19.43 -6.09 9.54
C MET A 92 18.40 -6.90 10.33
N GLU A 93 18.21 -8.18 9.98
CA GLU A 93 17.21 -9.03 10.66
C GLU A 93 17.57 -9.25 12.13
N LYS A 94 18.83 -9.57 12.42
CA LYS A 94 19.31 -9.71 13.80
C LYS A 94 19.08 -8.42 14.60
N ALA A 95 19.34 -7.26 14.00
CA ALA A 95 19.15 -5.97 14.65
C ALA A 95 17.67 -5.68 14.96
N LEU A 96 16.74 -6.12 14.11
CA LEU A 96 15.30 -6.05 14.34
C LEU A 96 14.85 -7.07 15.40
N GLU A 97 15.38 -8.29 15.37
CA GLU A 97 15.10 -9.37 16.34
C GLU A 97 15.53 -9.00 17.76
N ASP A 98 16.76 -8.52 17.91
CA ASP A 98 17.34 -8.13 19.21
C ASP A 98 16.78 -6.78 19.72
N GLY A 99 15.97 -6.08 18.91
CA GLY A 99 15.41 -4.77 19.23
C GLY A 99 16.46 -3.64 19.27
N HIS A 100 17.61 -3.84 18.64
CA HIS A 100 18.64 -2.80 18.48
C HIS A 100 18.14 -1.66 17.58
N ILE A 101 17.37 -2.03 16.54
CA ILE A 101 16.51 -1.14 15.76
C ILE A 101 15.07 -1.61 15.88
N GLN A 102 14.13 -0.68 15.78
CA GLN A 102 12.68 -0.96 15.91
C GLN A 102 11.97 -0.98 14.55
N GLY A 103 12.64 -0.47 13.52
CA GLY A 103 12.21 -0.51 12.13
C GLY A 103 13.40 -0.27 11.21
N ALA A 104 13.19 -0.45 9.91
CA ALA A 104 14.25 -0.33 8.92
C ALA A 104 13.77 0.36 7.64
N VAL A 105 14.68 1.07 6.97
CA VAL A 105 14.55 1.55 5.61
C VAL A 105 15.60 0.85 4.77
N ALA A 106 15.14 0.07 3.79
CA ALA A 106 15.95 -0.84 3.00
C ALA A 106 15.80 -0.57 1.50
N LEU A 107 16.85 -0.81 0.72
CA LEU A 107 16.76 -0.77 -0.75
C LEU A 107 16.13 -2.07 -1.29
N HIS A 108 16.30 -3.16 -0.55
CA HIS A 108 15.69 -4.45 -0.82
C HIS A 108 15.43 -5.19 0.49
N TYR A 109 14.27 -5.81 0.61
CA TYR A 109 13.94 -6.73 1.70
C TYR A 109 12.98 -7.81 1.16
N PRO A 110 13.27 -9.11 1.36
CA PRO A 110 12.45 -10.19 0.83
C PRO A 110 11.20 -10.39 1.70
N PHE A 111 10.07 -9.81 1.29
CA PHE A 111 8.80 -10.02 1.97
C PHE A 111 8.19 -11.39 1.62
N PRO A 112 7.72 -12.17 2.61
CA PRO A 112 6.97 -13.40 2.34
C PRO A 112 5.59 -13.09 1.77
N LEU A 113 4.96 -14.09 1.15
CA LEU A 113 3.56 -14.00 0.74
C LEU A 113 2.67 -13.67 1.95
N GLY A 114 1.73 -12.75 1.77
CA GLY A 114 0.89 -12.19 2.84
C GLY A 114 1.40 -10.85 3.37
N VAL A 115 2.63 -10.45 3.02
CA VAL A 115 3.22 -9.17 3.40
C VAL A 115 3.35 -8.27 2.17
N ALA A 116 2.79 -7.08 2.28
CA ALA A 116 2.89 -6.02 1.28
C ALA A 116 3.31 -4.72 1.96
N THR A 117 3.49 -3.66 1.18
CA THR A 117 3.86 -2.35 1.71
C THR A 117 2.89 -1.27 1.29
N VAL A 118 2.76 -0.23 2.13
CA VAL A 118 1.90 0.93 1.86
C VAL A 118 2.78 2.18 1.76
N GLY A 119 3.15 2.53 0.54
CA GLY A 119 3.94 3.72 0.28
C GLY A 119 3.13 5.02 0.46
N ARG A 120 3.84 6.15 0.43
CA ARG A 120 3.21 7.46 0.57
C ARG A 120 3.84 8.45 -0.40
N VAL A 121 2.99 9.12 -1.17
CA VAL A 121 3.36 10.07 -2.23
C VAL A 121 2.87 11.47 -1.92
N LEU A 122 3.51 12.46 -2.56
CA LEU A 122 3.01 13.83 -2.62
C LEU A 122 2.31 14.02 -3.97
N THR A 123 1.03 14.38 -3.96
CA THR A 123 0.28 14.56 -5.20
C THR A 123 0.64 15.89 -5.86
N PRO A 124 0.89 15.91 -7.19
CA PRO A 124 1.48 17.07 -7.85
C PRO A 124 0.51 18.23 -8.04
N ALA A 125 -0.80 17.97 -8.14
CA ALA A 125 -1.75 19.05 -8.45
C ALA A 125 -2.10 19.91 -7.23
N LEU A 126 -2.21 19.31 -6.04
CA LEU A 126 -2.64 20.01 -4.82
C LEU A 126 -1.67 19.86 -3.63
N GLY A 127 -0.53 19.20 -3.82
CA GLY A 127 0.47 19.01 -2.75
C GLY A 127 -0.06 18.19 -1.56
N LYS A 128 -1.06 17.32 -1.79
CA LYS A 128 -1.62 16.47 -0.72
C LYS A 128 -0.78 15.22 -0.55
N ALA A 129 -0.59 14.77 0.68
CA ALA A 129 -0.04 13.45 0.91
C ALA A 129 -1.13 12.39 0.65
N MET A 130 -0.78 11.30 -0.04
CA MET A 130 -1.68 10.18 -0.32
C MET A 130 -0.94 8.86 -0.08
N PHE A 131 -1.59 7.89 0.56
CA PHE A 131 -1.11 6.53 0.72
C PHE A 131 -1.43 5.71 -0.54
N VAL A 132 -0.51 4.84 -0.94
CA VAL A 132 -0.69 3.90 -2.05
C VAL A 132 -0.58 2.49 -1.50
N ALA A 133 -1.67 1.72 -1.59
CA ALA A 133 -1.81 0.38 -1.04
C ALA A 133 -2.11 -0.64 -2.16
N CYS A 134 -1.16 -1.42 -2.66
CA CYS A 134 0.22 -1.61 -2.21
C CYS A 134 1.26 -1.12 -3.24
N THR A 135 2.54 -1.15 -2.87
CA THR A 135 3.65 -0.61 -3.69
C THR A 135 4.81 -1.60 -3.89
N THR A 136 4.98 -2.56 -2.98
CA THR A 136 5.82 -3.76 -3.12
C THR A 136 5.25 -4.88 -2.24
N GLY A 137 5.75 -6.10 -2.44
CA GLY A 137 5.24 -7.32 -1.79
C GLY A 137 3.88 -7.78 -2.32
N MET A 138 3.31 -8.81 -1.70
CA MET A 138 2.09 -9.45 -2.16
C MET A 138 1.26 -9.92 -0.97
N SER A 139 0.07 -9.34 -0.77
CA SER A 139 -0.85 -9.69 0.33
C SER A 139 -1.69 -10.94 0.05
N ALA A 140 -1.80 -11.37 -1.22
CA ALA A 140 -2.44 -12.61 -1.64
C ALA A 140 -1.94 -13.02 -3.04
N ALA A 141 -2.00 -14.31 -3.37
CA ALA A 141 -1.67 -14.80 -4.71
C ALA A 141 -2.70 -14.35 -5.77
N GLN A 142 -3.99 -14.35 -5.41
CA GLN A 142 -5.07 -13.95 -6.31
C GLN A 142 -5.29 -12.43 -6.24
N ARG A 143 -5.42 -11.78 -7.41
CA ARG A 143 -5.51 -10.31 -7.53
C ARG A 143 -6.67 -9.70 -6.73
N GLN A 144 -7.87 -10.27 -6.83
CA GLN A 144 -9.06 -9.82 -6.10
C GLN A 144 -8.82 -9.82 -4.58
N GLN A 145 -8.30 -10.94 -4.06
CA GLN A 145 -7.96 -11.09 -2.65
C GLN A 145 -6.87 -10.12 -2.22
N ALA A 146 -5.86 -9.91 -3.08
CA ALA A 146 -4.76 -9.00 -2.80
C ALA A 146 -5.26 -7.54 -2.70
N LEU A 147 -6.07 -7.09 -3.66
CA LEU A 147 -6.66 -5.75 -3.64
C LEU A 147 -7.56 -5.52 -2.42
N LEU A 148 -8.42 -6.48 -2.06
CA LEU A 148 -9.27 -6.35 -0.88
C LEU A 148 -8.44 -6.29 0.41
N ARG A 149 -7.41 -7.14 0.55
CA ARG A 149 -6.47 -7.09 1.69
C ARG A 149 -5.70 -5.76 1.70
N ASN A 150 -5.26 -5.27 0.55
CA ASN A 150 -4.55 -4.00 0.43
C ASN A 150 -5.40 -2.82 0.91
N ALA A 151 -6.72 -2.83 0.65
CA ALA A 151 -7.63 -1.81 1.19
C ALA A 151 -7.62 -1.77 2.71
N VAL A 152 -7.78 -2.94 3.36
CA VAL A 152 -7.77 -3.07 4.83
C VAL A 152 -6.40 -2.67 5.40
N LEU A 153 -5.31 -3.17 4.81
CA LEU A 153 -3.95 -2.87 5.27
C LEU A 153 -3.59 -1.38 5.07
N GLY A 154 -4.03 -0.76 3.98
CA GLY A 154 -3.85 0.67 3.71
C GLY A 154 -4.59 1.55 4.73
N LEU A 155 -5.83 1.19 5.09
CA LEU A 155 -6.59 1.85 6.15
C LEU A 155 -5.88 1.74 7.51
N ALA A 156 -5.35 0.56 7.84
CA ALA A 156 -4.59 0.35 9.07
C ALA A 156 -3.38 1.28 9.16
N VAL A 157 -2.62 1.42 8.06
CA VAL A 157 -1.46 2.32 8.00
C VAL A 157 -1.89 3.78 8.15
N ALA A 158 -2.93 4.22 7.44
CA ALA A 158 -3.43 5.59 7.56
C ALA A 158 -3.91 5.90 9.00
N ARG A 159 -4.59 4.95 9.66
CA ARG A 159 -5.01 5.08 11.07
C ARG A 159 -3.83 5.11 12.03
N ALA A 160 -2.81 4.26 11.82
CA ALA A 160 -1.57 4.31 12.58
C ALA A 160 -0.82 5.64 12.41
N MET A 161 -1.02 6.32 11.28
CA MET A 161 -0.50 7.66 11.00
C MET A 161 -1.38 8.79 11.55
N GLY A 162 -2.43 8.47 12.31
CA GLY A 162 -3.31 9.43 12.99
C GLY A 162 -4.53 9.88 12.20
N LEU A 163 -4.83 9.29 11.04
CA LEU A 163 -6.07 9.57 10.32
C LEU A 163 -7.23 8.78 10.94
N ALA A 164 -8.15 9.47 11.61
CA ALA A 164 -9.26 8.82 12.32
C ALA A 164 -10.29 8.16 11.38
N SER A 165 -10.59 8.77 10.23
CA SER A 165 -11.53 8.25 9.23
C SER A 165 -10.96 8.50 7.82
N PRO A 166 -9.93 7.75 7.41
CA PRO A 166 -9.29 7.95 6.11
C PRO A 166 -10.26 7.63 4.96
N ALA A 167 -10.32 8.49 3.95
CA ALA A 167 -11.03 8.22 2.71
C ALA A 167 -10.23 7.22 1.87
N VAL A 168 -10.87 6.14 1.43
CA VAL A 168 -10.24 5.10 0.61
C VAL A 168 -10.94 4.96 -0.73
N GLY A 169 -10.17 4.78 -1.80
CA GLY A 169 -10.70 4.51 -3.13
C GLY A 169 -9.88 3.47 -3.86
N VAL A 170 -10.52 2.72 -4.75
CA VAL A 170 -9.87 1.68 -5.55
C VAL A 170 -9.54 2.24 -6.92
N LEU A 171 -8.27 2.15 -7.34
CA LEU A 171 -7.85 2.51 -8.68
C LEU A 171 -8.51 1.60 -9.70
N ASN A 172 -8.97 2.16 -10.81
CA ASN A 172 -9.60 1.41 -11.89
C ASN A 172 -8.59 0.52 -12.64
N VAL A 173 -8.25 -0.61 -12.02
CA VAL A 173 -7.45 -1.72 -12.56
C VAL A 173 -8.30 -2.99 -12.58
N ASP A 174 -7.80 -4.07 -13.18
CA ASP A 174 -8.47 -5.37 -13.15
C ASP A 174 -8.80 -5.81 -11.71
N ALA A 175 -9.93 -6.47 -11.51
CA ALA A 175 -10.56 -6.81 -10.23
C ALA A 175 -11.13 -5.63 -9.42
N ALA A 176 -10.92 -4.36 -9.81
CA ALA A 176 -11.34 -3.22 -9.01
C ALA A 176 -12.87 -3.13 -8.79
N PRO A 177 -13.74 -3.33 -9.80
CA PRO A 177 -15.19 -3.37 -9.57
C PRO A 177 -15.62 -4.43 -8.57
N GLN A 178 -15.05 -5.65 -8.65
CA GLN A 178 -15.37 -6.76 -7.73
C GLN A 178 -14.99 -6.39 -6.28
N VAL A 179 -13.82 -5.79 -6.09
CA VAL A 179 -13.31 -5.35 -4.79
C VAL A 179 -14.15 -4.21 -4.24
N LEU A 180 -14.54 -3.24 -5.06
CA LEU A 180 -15.43 -2.16 -4.65
C LEU A 180 -16.79 -2.70 -4.17
N ARG A 181 -17.37 -3.69 -4.86
CA ARG A 181 -18.61 -4.36 -4.41
C ARG A 181 -18.42 -5.07 -3.06
N ALA A 182 -17.30 -5.77 -2.87
CA ALA A 182 -16.98 -6.42 -1.59
C ALA A 182 -16.84 -5.40 -0.44
N LEU A 183 -16.15 -4.28 -0.70
CA LEU A 183 -16.00 -3.18 0.27
C LEU A 183 -17.36 -2.55 0.63
N ASN A 184 -18.26 -2.36 -0.33
CA ASN A 184 -19.62 -1.87 -0.05
C ASN A 184 -20.40 -2.85 0.84
N ARG A 185 -20.37 -4.16 0.54
CA ARG A 185 -21.01 -5.18 1.39
C ARG A 185 -20.42 -5.22 2.80
N MET A 186 -19.10 -5.05 2.93
CA MET A 186 -18.46 -4.93 4.25
C MET A 186 -18.92 -3.68 4.99
N ALA A 187 -19.05 -2.53 4.30
CA ALA A 187 -19.57 -1.30 4.89
C ALA A 187 -21.04 -1.46 5.35
N GLU A 188 -21.89 -2.12 4.55
CA GLU A 188 -23.27 -2.47 4.93
C GLU A 188 -23.33 -3.38 6.16
N ARG A 189 -22.33 -4.25 6.35
CA ARG A 189 -22.15 -5.08 7.54
C ARG A 189 -21.46 -4.37 8.72
N GLY A 190 -21.22 -3.06 8.62
CA GLY A 190 -20.72 -2.22 9.72
C GLY A 190 -19.20 -2.03 9.74
N TYR A 191 -18.49 -2.30 8.64
CA TYR A 191 -17.09 -1.89 8.53
C TYR A 191 -16.99 -0.36 8.45
N ASP A 192 -16.23 0.26 9.35
CA ASP A 192 -16.00 1.72 9.33
C ASP A 192 -15.14 2.13 8.13
N LEU A 193 -15.83 2.44 7.04
CA LEU A 193 -15.26 2.70 5.72
C LEU A 193 -15.81 4.00 5.15
N ARG A 194 -14.92 4.95 4.86
CA ARG A 194 -15.25 6.15 4.10
C ARG A 194 -14.78 5.98 2.66
N LEU A 195 -15.69 5.57 1.78
CA LEU A 195 -15.39 5.45 0.35
C LEU A 195 -15.23 6.85 -0.28
N GLY A 196 -14.11 7.05 -0.95
CA GLY A 196 -13.85 8.22 -1.77
C GLY A 196 -14.58 8.16 -3.11
N GLN A 197 -14.64 9.30 -3.79
CA GLN A 197 -15.25 9.44 -5.11
C GLN A 197 -14.28 10.10 -6.07
N SER A 198 -14.43 9.79 -7.37
CA SER A 198 -13.74 10.51 -8.44
C SER A 198 -14.16 11.99 -8.44
N LEU A 199 -13.23 12.88 -8.78
CA LEU A 199 -13.45 14.33 -8.83
C LEU A 199 -14.17 14.78 -10.11
N ARG A 200 -14.47 13.88 -11.04
CA ARG A 200 -15.24 14.21 -12.25
C ARG A 200 -16.72 14.41 -11.91
N GLY A 201 -17.42 15.17 -12.74
CA GLY A 201 -18.83 15.51 -12.52
C GLY A 201 -19.79 14.32 -12.51
N ASP A 202 -19.36 13.14 -13.00
CA ASP A 202 -20.11 11.88 -12.93
C ASP A 202 -19.93 11.15 -11.57
N GLY A 203 -18.98 11.55 -10.73
CA GLY A 203 -18.84 11.04 -9.35
C GLY A 203 -18.53 9.54 -9.24
N GLY A 204 -17.90 8.96 -10.26
CA GLY A 204 -17.62 7.51 -10.32
C GLY A 204 -16.90 6.97 -9.09
N SER A 205 -17.27 5.76 -8.66
CA SER A 205 -16.78 5.13 -7.42
C SER A 205 -15.36 4.54 -7.52
N LEU A 206 -14.83 4.39 -8.73
CA LEU A 206 -13.45 3.96 -8.98
C LEU A 206 -12.57 5.17 -9.34
N LEU A 207 -11.35 5.18 -8.83
CA LEU A 207 -10.39 6.26 -9.07
C LEU A 207 -9.82 6.17 -10.47
N ARG A 208 -9.57 7.33 -11.07
CA ARG A 208 -8.89 7.51 -12.36
C ARG A 208 -7.58 8.27 -12.17
N GLY A 209 -6.75 8.33 -13.20
CA GLY A 209 -5.44 8.99 -13.14
C GLY A 209 -5.49 10.44 -12.63
N ASN A 210 -6.49 11.22 -13.06
CA ASN A 210 -6.67 12.61 -12.60
C ASN A 210 -6.98 12.72 -11.09
N ASP A 211 -7.64 11.72 -10.52
CA ASP A 211 -7.98 11.68 -9.09
C ASP A 211 -6.72 11.46 -8.24
N LEU A 212 -5.78 10.66 -8.76
CA LEU A 212 -4.47 10.45 -8.14
C LEU A 212 -3.63 11.73 -8.14
N LEU A 213 -3.62 12.46 -9.26
CA LEU A 213 -2.87 13.72 -9.39
C LEU A 213 -3.37 14.78 -8.38
N ALA A 214 -4.68 14.79 -8.11
CA ALA A 214 -5.32 15.72 -7.19
C ALA A 214 -5.30 15.26 -5.72
N GLY A 215 -5.02 13.99 -5.45
CA GLY A 215 -5.18 13.42 -4.10
C GLY A 215 -6.65 13.45 -3.66
N ALA A 216 -7.52 12.85 -4.46
CA ALA A 216 -8.96 12.76 -4.20
C ALA A 216 -9.30 11.95 -2.93
N VAL A 217 -8.40 11.05 -2.51
CA VAL A 217 -8.54 10.17 -1.34
C VAL A 217 -7.28 10.20 -0.49
N ASP A 218 -7.42 9.72 0.75
CA ASP A 218 -6.27 9.52 1.63
C ASP A 218 -5.51 8.23 1.27
N VAL A 219 -6.24 7.16 0.92
CA VAL A 219 -5.69 5.84 0.56
C VAL A 219 -6.15 5.42 -0.83
N CYS A 220 -5.21 5.30 -1.78
CA CYS A 220 -5.43 4.72 -3.09
C CYS A 220 -5.07 3.23 -3.09
N VAL A 221 -6.04 2.37 -3.37
CA VAL A 221 -5.86 0.91 -3.43
C VAL A 221 -5.55 0.49 -4.87
N THR A 222 -4.50 -0.30 -5.04
CA THR A 222 -4.04 -0.82 -6.33
C THR A 222 -3.21 -2.10 -6.16
N ASP A 223 -2.89 -2.75 -7.27
CA ASP A 223 -1.99 -3.90 -7.29
C ASP A 223 -0.52 -3.47 -7.17
N THR A 224 0.34 -4.41 -6.77
CA THR A 224 1.75 -4.14 -6.48
C THR A 224 2.50 -3.49 -7.65
N LEU A 225 2.27 -3.95 -8.87
CA LEU A 225 3.04 -3.49 -10.03
C LEU A 225 2.61 -2.07 -10.41
N THR A 226 1.30 -1.83 -10.46
CA THR A 226 0.76 -0.48 -10.71
C THR A 226 1.20 0.49 -9.61
N GLY A 227 1.08 0.11 -8.34
CA GLY A 227 1.55 0.94 -7.23
C GLY A 227 3.06 1.24 -7.29
N ASN A 228 3.88 0.27 -7.68
CA ASN A 228 5.32 0.49 -7.88
C ASN A 228 5.62 1.55 -8.95
N ILE A 229 4.91 1.50 -10.08
CA ILE A 229 5.01 2.49 -11.15
C ILE A 229 4.57 3.88 -10.64
N LEU A 230 3.45 3.94 -9.92
CA LEU A 230 2.93 5.20 -9.37
C LEU A 230 3.94 5.85 -8.42
N MET A 231 4.55 5.07 -7.52
CA MET A 231 5.58 5.58 -6.61
C MET A 231 6.74 6.23 -7.37
N LYS A 232 7.28 5.55 -8.39
CA LYS A 232 8.38 6.07 -9.24
C LYS A 232 7.96 7.33 -10.00
N LEU A 233 6.76 7.30 -10.56
CA LEU A 233 6.25 8.43 -11.34
C LEU A 233 6.11 9.67 -10.44
N PHE A 234 5.42 9.55 -9.30
CA PHE A 234 5.23 10.68 -8.39
C PHE A 234 6.55 11.17 -7.78
N SER A 235 7.48 10.27 -7.48
CA SER A 235 8.72 10.64 -6.80
C SER A 235 9.77 11.25 -7.73
N ALA A 236 9.76 10.93 -9.03
CA ALA A 236 10.83 11.28 -9.96
C ALA A 236 10.39 11.93 -11.29
N PHE A 237 9.11 12.33 -11.46
CA PHE A 237 8.66 12.94 -12.72
C PHE A 237 9.39 14.24 -13.08
N THR A 238 9.90 15.00 -12.10
CA THR A 238 10.64 16.25 -12.34
C THR A 238 12.13 16.05 -12.60
N SER A 239 12.68 14.88 -12.28
CA SER A 239 14.11 14.57 -12.40
C SER A 239 14.45 13.65 -13.58
N GLY A 240 13.45 13.22 -14.35
CA GLY A 240 13.64 12.28 -15.46
C GLY A 240 13.82 10.82 -15.03
N GLY A 241 13.45 10.46 -13.79
CA GLY A 241 13.40 9.07 -13.32
C GLY A 241 14.67 8.53 -12.67
N ALA A 242 15.83 9.19 -12.83
CA ALA A 242 17.11 8.73 -12.29
C ALA A 242 17.36 9.14 -10.83
N TYR A 243 16.55 10.05 -10.27
CA TYR A 243 16.69 10.53 -8.90
C TYR A 243 15.32 10.84 -8.31
N GLU A 244 14.88 10.12 -7.28
CA GLU A 244 13.60 10.43 -6.64
C GLU A 244 13.76 11.63 -5.69
N THR A 245 12.96 12.69 -5.92
CA THR A 245 13.05 13.97 -5.22
C THR A 245 11.94 14.19 -4.18
N THR A 246 10.81 13.50 -4.30
CA THR A 246 9.63 13.72 -3.45
C THR A 246 8.97 12.44 -2.98
N GLY A 247 8.20 12.52 -1.89
CA GLY A 247 7.52 11.37 -1.28
C GLY A 247 8.26 10.78 -0.08
N TRP A 248 7.74 9.66 0.44
CA TRP A 248 8.21 8.99 1.66
C TRP A 248 8.62 7.53 1.43
N GLY A 249 8.89 7.17 0.18
CA GLY A 249 9.23 5.79 -0.18
C GLY A 249 8.03 4.84 -0.18
N TYR A 250 8.34 3.56 -0.31
CA TYR A 250 7.44 2.49 -0.72
C TYR A 250 6.91 1.67 0.46
N GLY A 251 7.17 2.05 1.71
CA GLY A 251 6.63 1.35 2.88
C GLY A 251 5.96 2.28 3.87
N PRO A 252 5.51 1.77 5.03
CA PRO A 252 5.99 0.56 5.70
C PRO A 252 5.35 -0.76 5.21
N SER A 253 5.99 -1.86 5.59
CA SER A 253 5.51 -3.24 5.45
C SER A 253 4.36 -3.56 6.40
N VAL A 254 3.38 -4.30 5.91
CA VAL A 254 2.16 -4.71 6.61
C VAL A 254 1.69 -6.06 6.12
N GLY A 255 1.13 -6.85 7.03
CA GLY A 255 0.59 -8.18 6.75
C GLY A 255 -0.01 -8.79 8.01
N GLU A 256 -0.84 -9.80 7.85
CA GLU A 256 -1.37 -10.54 8.99
C GLU A 256 -0.25 -11.28 9.72
N GLY A 257 -0.17 -11.12 11.04
CA GLY A 257 0.89 -11.71 11.87
C GLY A 257 2.29 -11.11 11.65
N TRP A 258 2.42 -10.13 10.74
CA TRP A 258 3.69 -9.45 10.49
C TRP A 258 3.98 -8.43 11.58
N ASN A 259 5.12 -8.60 12.27
CA ASN A 259 5.48 -7.82 13.45
C ASN A 259 6.67 -6.86 13.21
N ARG A 260 7.10 -6.67 11.96
CA ARG A 260 8.20 -5.77 11.59
C ARG A 260 7.68 -4.51 10.91
N VAL A 261 8.41 -3.41 11.08
CA VAL A 261 8.17 -2.15 10.34
C VAL A 261 9.37 -1.90 9.42
N VAL A 262 9.28 -2.39 8.19
CA VAL A 262 10.32 -2.24 7.16
C VAL A 262 9.76 -1.43 5.99
N SER A 263 10.42 -0.34 5.64
CA SER A 263 10.10 0.46 4.47
C SER A 263 11.11 0.23 3.36
N ILE A 264 10.65 0.32 2.12
CA ILE A 264 11.50 0.22 0.94
C ILE A 264 11.73 1.61 0.35
N VAL A 265 12.97 1.86 -0.07
CA VAL A 265 13.33 2.97 -0.95
C VAL A 265 13.91 2.41 -2.25
N SER A 266 13.80 3.17 -3.33
CA SER A 266 14.43 2.81 -4.60
C SER A 266 15.94 2.99 -4.50
N ARG A 267 16.70 2.28 -5.34
CA ARG A 267 18.13 2.56 -5.51
C ARG A 267 18.40 3.98 -6.03
N ALA A 268 17.42 4.54 -6.74
CA ALA A 268 17.42 5.91 -7.23
C ALA A 268 16.91 6.93 -6.20
N SER A 269 16.53 6.52 -4.97
CA SER A 269 15.98 7.45 -3.98
C SER A 269 17.04 8.43 -3.50
N GLY A 270 16.76 9.73 -3.67
CA GLY A 270 17.59 10.80 -3.15
C GLY A 270 17.47 10.99 -1.65
N ALA A 271 18.36 11.81 -1.09
CA ALA A 271 18.35 12.18 0.32
C ALA A 271 16.98 12.66 0.84
N PRO A 272 16.20 13.49 0.10
CA PRO A 272 14.89 13.93 0.57
C PRO A 272 13.89 12.78 0.78
N VAL A 273 13.86 11.80 -0.15
CA VAL A 273 12.96 10.65 -0.07
C VAL A 273 13.39 9.71 1.04
N MET A 274 14.69 9.46 1.19
CA MET A 274 15.22 8.64 2.28
C MET A 274 14.95 9.26 3.66
N ALA A 275 15.15 10.57 3.82
CA ALA A 275 14.85 11.28 5.07
C ALA A 275 13.37 11.16 5.44
N ASN A 276 12.49 11.35 4.46
CA ASN A 276 11.05 11.18 4.62
C ASN A 276 10.67 9.73 4.95
N ALA A 277 11.30 8.74 4.31
CA ALA A 277 11.07 7.33 4.59
C ALA A 277 11.48 6.96 6.03
N LEU A 278 12.58 7.53 6.54
CA LEU A 278 13.00 7.37 7.94
C LEU A 278 11.95 7.95 8.90
N ALA A 279 11.49 9.17 8.65
CA ALA A 279 10.46 9.81 9.46
C ALA A 279 9.14 9.02 9.44
N TYR A 280 8.74 8.52 8.27
CA TYR A 280 7.53 7.73 8.11
C TYR A 280 7.63 6.37 8.83
N THR A 281 8.78 5.69 8.70
CA THR A 281 9.05 4.43 9.41
C THR A 281 9.06 4.63 10.93
N ALA A 282 9.69 5.71 11.41
CA ALA A 282 9.69 6.06 12.82
C ALA A 282 8.27 6.36 13.35
N ALA A 283 7.44 7.04 12.55
CA ALA A 283 6.04 7.27 12.89
C ALA A 283 5.24 5.95 12.96
N ALA A 284 5.46 5.02 12.02
CA ALA A 284 4.84 3.70 12.02
C ALA A 284 5.23 2.85 13.24
N VAL A 285 6.50 2.87 13.63
CA VAL A 285 6.99 2.23 14.87
C VAL A 285 6.29 2.82 16.09
N ARG A 286 6.28 4.15 16.24
CA ARG A 286 5.67 4.83 17.40
C ARG A 286 4.15 4.69 17.44
N GLY A 287 3.51 4.57 16.28
CA GLY A 287 2.08 4.28 16.14
C GLY A 287 1.71 2.81 16.42
N ASN A 288 2.69 1.97 16.77
CA ASN A 288 2.49 0.53 17.01
C ASN A 288 1.76 -0.15 15.83
N LEU A 289 2.24 0.12 14.61
CA LEU A 289 1.60 -0.32 13.37
C LEU A 289 1.16 -1.80 13.38
N PRO A 290 1.99 -2.78 13.83
CA PRO A 290 1.56 -4.18 13.86
C PRO A 290 0.28 -4.42 14.67
N ALA A 291 0.12 -3.75 15.83
CA ALA A 291 -1.08 -3.87 16.64
C ALA A 291 -2.29 -3.21 15.97
N VAL A 292 -2.09 -2.08 15.29
CA VAL A 292 -3.15 -1.40 14.53
C VAL A 292 -3.62 -2.25 13.35
N VAL A 293 -2.69 -2.93 12.65
CA VAL A 293 -3.02 -3.89 11.58
C VAL A 293 -3.86 -5.04 12.12
N ALA A 294 -3.47 -5.64 13.24
CA ALA A 294 -4.23 -6.72 13.87
C ALA A 294 -5.67 -6.27 14.24
N GLU A 295 -5.82 -5.06 14.78
CA GLU A 295 -7.13 -4.51 15.13
C GLU A 295 -7.97 -4.13 13.90
N GLU A 296 -7.38 -3.59 12.83
CA GLU A 296 -8.10 -3.31 11.58
C GLU A 296 -8.59 -4.61 10.93
N LEU A 297 -7.74 -5.65 10.87
CA LEU A 297 -8.14 -6.97 10.36
C LEU A 297 -9.26 -7.59 11.20
N ARG A 298 -9.20 -7.45 12.53
CA ARG A 298 -10.28 -7.90 13.42
C ARG A 298 -11.61 -7.21 13.10
N ARG A 299 -11.59 -5.88 12.91
CA ARG A 299 -12.78 -5.10 12.52
C ARG A 299 -13.30 -5.48 11.13
N ALA A 300 -12.40 -5.68 10.17
CA ALA A 300 -12.77 -6.12 8.82
C ALA A 300 -13.40 -7.51 8.80
N ARG A 301 -12.86 -8.46 9.59
CA ARG A 301 -13.43 -9.80 9.76
C ARG A 301 -14.81 -9.78 10.41
N ALA A 302 -15.00 -8.96 11.44
CA ALA A 302 -16.32 -8.77 12.04
C ALA A 302 -17.37 -8.26 11.04
N ALA A 303 -16.93 -7.65 9.94
CA ALA A 303 -17.76 -7.15 8.85
C ALA A 303 -17.71 -8.02 7.57
N GLY A 304 -17.22 -9.26 7.67
CA GLY A 304 -17.34 -10.27 6.64
C GLY A 304 -16.16 -10.39 5.65
N LEU A 305 -14.95 -9.93 6.03
CA LEU A 305 -13.76 -10.02 5.16
C LEU A 305 -13.47 -11.45 4.68
N ASP A 306 -13.54 -12.44 5.56
CA ASP A 306 -13.16 -13.83 5.22
C ASP A 306 -14.17 -14.45 4.25
N GLU A 307 -15.46 -14.11 4.36
CA GLU A 307 -16.52 -14.50 3.43
C GLU A 307 -16.30 -13.93 2.03
N GLU A 308 -15.91 -12.66 1.92
CA GLU A 308 -15.59 -12.03 0.62
C GLU A 308 -14.37 -12.67 -0.03
N LEU A 309 -13.33 -12.96 0.76
CA LEU A 309 -12.12 -13.63 0.26
C LEU A 309 -12.42 -15.05 -0.25
N ALA A 310 -13.24 -15.80 0.47
CA ALA A 310 -13.68 -17.15 0.06
C ALA A 310 -14.56 -17.11 -1.19
N ALA A 311 -15.41 -16.07 -1.34
CA ALA A 311 -16.22 -15.89 -2.53
C ALA A 311 -15.35 -15.69 -3.79
N PHE A 312 -14.27 -14.91 -3.69
CA PHE A 312 -13.33 -14.73 -4.80
C PHE A 312 -12.60 -16.01 -5.20
N GLU A 313 -12.25 -16.86 -4.23
CA GLU A 313 -11.60 -18.15 -4.50
C GLU A 313 -12.54 -19.09 -5.25
N LYS A 314 -13.79 -19.18 -4.80
CA LYS A 314 -14.82 -20.00 -5.45
C LYS A 314 -15.10 -19.53 -6.89
N ALA A 315 -15.14 -18.22 -7.12
CA ALA A 315 -15.34 -17.66 -8.45
C ALA A 315 -14.19 -18.01 -9.41
N ALA A 316 -12.94 -17.99 -8.94
CA ALA A 316 -11.77 -18.35 -9.76
C ALA A 316 -11.72 -19.83 -10.15
N GLY A 317 -12.33 -20.72 -9.35
CA GLY A 317 -12.41 -22.15 -9.64
C GLY A 317 -13.54 -22.55 -10.60
N ALA A 318 -14.44 -21.62 -10.95
CA ALA A 318 -15.55 -21.91 -11.86
C ALA A 318 -15.07 -21.86 -13.32
N ALA A 319 -14.87 -23.03 -13.94
CA ALA A 319 -14.58 -23.10 -15.37
C ALA A 319 -15.77 -22.60 -16.22
N PRO A 320 -15.55 -21.88 -17.32
CA PRO A 320 -16.61 -21.54 -18.26
C PRO A 320 -17.02 -22.81 -19.02
N THR A 321 -18.15 -23.43 -18.64
CA THR A 321 -18.56 -24.74 -19.18
C THR A 321 -19.48 -24.68 -20.40
N GLU A 322 -19.94 -23.51 -20.86
CA GLU A 322 -20.89 -23.45 -21.99
C GLU A 322 -20.54 -22.37 -23.00
N THR A 323 -20.34 -22.79 -24.26
CA THR A 323 -20.37 -21.92 -25.44
C THR A 323 -21.81 -21.51 -25.71
N VAL A 324 -22.19 -20.31 -25.27
CA VAL A 324 -23.51 -19.72 -25.53
C VAL A 324 -23.48 -19.06 -26.90
N GLN A 325 -24.45 -19.36 -27.75
CA GLN A 325 -24.56 -18.71 -29.07
C GLN A 325 -25.19 -17.31 -28.91
N ALA A 326 -24.60 -16.30 -29.56
CA ALA A 326 -25.13 -14.94 -29.57
C ALA A 326 -26.53 -14.90 -30.24
N PRO A 327 -27.51 -14.20 -29.64
CA PRO A 327 -28.78 -13.87 -30.28
C PRO A 327 -28.59 -13.06 -31.58
N PRO A 328 -29.63 -12.91 -32.42
CA PRO A 328 -29.56 -12.04 -33.60
C PRO A 328 -29.13 -10.62 -33.22
N ALA A 329 -28.17 -10.08 -33.98
CA ALA A 329 -27.63 -8.75 -33.72
C ALA A 329 -28.71 -7.66 -33.81
N GLU A 330 -28.70 -6.75 -32.85
CA GLU A 330 -29.54 -5.54 -32.83
C GLU A 330 -28.68 -4.30 -32.54
N PRO A 331 -29.14 -3.09 -32.90
CA PRO A 331 -28.40 -1.87 -32.62
C PRO A 331 -28.16 -1.68 -31.12
N THR A 332 -26.91 -1.39 -30.74
CA THR A 332 -26.52 -1.15 -29.35
C THR A 332 -26.29 0.34 -29.10
N ASP A 333 -27.27 0.98 -28.45
CA ASP A 333 -27.33 2.42 -28.19
C ASP A 333 -27.08 2.80 -26.72
N GLU A 334 -27.02 1.82 -25.82
CA GLU A 334 -26.77 2.02 -24.38
C GLU A 334 -25.59 1.21 -23.85
N GLU A 335 -25.01 1.68 -22.74
CA GLU A 335 -23.85 1.07 -22.07
C GLU A 335 -24.14 0.77 -20.59
N ILE A 336 -23.82 -0.46 -20.16
CA ILE A 336 -23.75 -0.83 -18.75
C ILE A 336 -22.29 -0.81 -18.32
N HIS A 337 -21.97 0.07 -17.37
CA HIS A 337 -20.64 0.22 -16.77
C HIS A 337 -20.50 -0.58 -15.47
N GLY A 338 -19.28 -0.66 -14.95
CA GLY A 338 -18.99 -1.26 -13.63
C GLY A 338 -18.72 -2.77 -13.67
N ILE A 339 -18.54 -3.33 -14.87
CA ILE A 339 -18.19 -4.72 -15.10
C ILE A 339 -16.66 -4.84 -15.16
N ASP A 340 -16.14 -5.91 -14.57
CA ASP A 340 -14.71 -6.19 -14.63
C ASP A 340 -14.30 -6.69 -16.02
N VAL A 341 -13.10 -6.34 -16.48
CA VAL A 341 -12.59 -6.81 -17.77
C VAL A 341 -12.49 -8.35 -17.80
N LEU A 342 -12.20 -8.97 -16.66
CA LEU A 342 -12.08 -10.42 -16.52
C LEU A 342 -13.44 -11.12 -16.54
N ASP A 343 -14.54 -10.41 -16.25
CA ASP A 343 -15.91 -10.94 -16.24
C ASP A 343 -16.70 -10.57 -17.50
N LEU A 344 -16.15 -9.71 -18.36
CA LEU A 344 -16.90 -9.05 -19.42
C LEU A 344 -17.54 -10.04 -20.39
N GLU A 345 -16.81 -11.09 -20.77
CA GLU A 345 -17.30 -12.12 -21.68
C GLU A 345 -18.42 -12.95 -21.02
N GLN A 346 -18.25 -13.33 -19.75
CA GLN A 346 -19.25 -14.11 -19.02
C GLN A 346 -20.51 -13.29 -18.73
N ALA A 347 -20.37 -11.98 -18.46
CA ALA A 347 -21.50 -11.07 -18.33
C ALA A 347 -22.32 -10.99 -19.63
N VAL A 348 -21.65 -10.88 -20.78
CA VAL A 348 -22.31 -10.91 -22.10
C VAL A 348 -23.00 -12.26 -22.32
N HIS A 349 -22.33 -13.38 -22.02
CA HIS A 349 -22.93 -14.72 -22.15
C HIS A 349 -24.16 -14.92 -21.26
N CYS A 350 -24.18 -14.33 -20.05
CA CYS A 350 -25.37 -14.35 -19.20
C CYS A 350 -26.58 -13.67 -19.85
N LEU A 351 -26.37 -12.57 -20.58
CA LEU A 351 -27.43 -11.92 -21.34
C LEU A 351 -27.87 -12.74 -22.55
N TRP A 352 -26.91 -13.37 -23.24
CA TRP A 352 -27.22 -14.24 -24.38
C TRP A 352 -28.07 -15.45 -23.99
N LYS A 353 -27.85 -16.04 -22.81
CA LYS A 353 -28.70 -17.14 -22.27
C LYS A 353 -30.17 -16.72 -22.10
N GLU A 354 -30.41 -15.43 -21.86
CA GLU A 354 -31.74 -14.83 -21.72
C GLU A 354 -32.27 -14.24 -23.05
N ASN A 355 -31.62 -14.58 -24.17
CA ASN A 355 -31.92 -14.12 -25.53
C ASN A 355 -31.89 -12.59 -25.67
N ILE A 356 -30.96 -11.93 -24.96
CA ILE A 356 -30.68 -10.49 -25.07
C ILE A 356 -29.36 -10.34 -25.82
N TYR A 357 -29.37 -9.65 -26.96
CA TYR A 357 -28.14 -9.33 -27.68
C TYR A 357 -27.35 -8.27 -26.91
N ALA A 358 -26.07 -8.53 -26.73
CA ALA A 358 -25.15 -7.64 -26.04
C ALA A 358 -23.73 -7.85 -26.56
N GLU A 359 -22.92 -6.79 -26.54
CA GLU A 359 -21.55 -6.79 -27.02
C GLU A 359 -20.60 -6.31 -25.91
N ALA A 360 -19.44 -6.95 -25.83
CA ALA A 360 -18.33 -6.50 -25.00
C ALA A 360 -17.63 -5.32 -25.68
N ALA A 361 -17.41 -4.22 -24.97
CA ALA A 361 -16.65 -3.08 -25.47
C ALA A 361 -15.78 -2.41 -24.39
N MET A 362 -14.86 -1.56 -24.84
CA MET A 362 -14.05 -0.71 -23.96
C MET A 362 -14.46 0.74 -24.13
N GLY A 363 -15.16 1.28 -23.13
CA GLY A 363 -15.56 2.69 -23.08
C GLY A 363 -14.45 3.58 -22.50
N CYS A 364 -14.69 4.89 -22.49
CA CYS A 364 -13.74 5.87 -21.94
C CYS A 364 -13.48 5.72 -20.43
N THR A 365 -14.33 4.97 -19.72
CA THR A 365 -14.29 4.78 -18.27
C THR A 365 -13.96 3.35 -17.85
N GLY A 366 -13.73 2.46 -18.81
CA GLY A 366 -13.42 1.04 -18.57
C GLY A 366 -14.27 0.10 -19.42
N PRO A 367 -14.29 -1.20 -19.07
CA PRO A 367 -15.10 -2.21 -19.72
C PRO A 367 -16.61 -1.88 -19.63
N VAL A 368 -17.33 -2.08 -20.73
CA VAL A 368 -18.78 -1.85 -20.81
C VAL A 368 -19.47 -2.96 -21.59
N VAL A 369 -20.71 -3.24 -21.21
CA VAL A 369 -21.62 -4.07 -22.00
C VAL A 369 -22.56 -3.17 -22.78
N LYS A 370 -22.50 -3.27 -24.11
CA LYS A 370 -23.34 -2.52 -25.04
C LYS A 370 -24.58 -3.32 -25.40
N LEU A 371 -25.75 -2.69 -25.38
CA LEU A 371 -27.04 -3.33 -25.68
C LEU A 371 -28.08 -2.31 -26.16
N ALA A 372 -29.23 -2.80 -26.64
CA ALA A 372 -30.35 -1.93 -27.00
C ALA A 372 -31.02 -1.33 -25.76
N VAL A 373 -31.46 -0.06 -25.84
CA VAL A 373 -32.17 0.67 -24.78
C VAL A 373 -33.40 -0.08 -24.26
N ALA A 374 -34.12 -0.78 -25.16
CA ALA A 374 -35.30 -1.57 -24.82
C ALA A 374 -34.99 -2.77 -23.91
N ARG A 375 -33.72 -3.16 -23.78
CA ARG A 375 -33.25 -4.29 -22.97
C ARG A 375 -32.54 -3.85 -21.69
N LEU A 376 -32.29 -2.55 -21.50
CA LEU A 376 -31.44 -2.01 -20.43
C LEU A 376 -31.86 -2.45 -19.03
N GLU A 377 -33.12 -2.26 -18.66
CA GLU A 377 -33.63 -2.59 -17.33
C GLU A 377 -33.52 -4.09 -17.03
N LYS A 378 -33.98 -4.94 -17.96
CA LYS A 378 -33.92 -6.40 -17.81
C LYS A 378 -32.47 -6.89 -17.73
N ALA A 379 -31.57 -6.34 -18.55
CA ALA A 379 -30.15 -6.69 -18.52
C ALA A 379 -29.49 -6.30 -17.19
N ARG A 380 -29.83 -5.13 -16.63
CA ARG A 380 -29.34 -4.71 -15.30
C ARG A 380 -29.79 -5.68 -14.21
N GLU A 381 -31.05 -6.12 -14.23
CA GLU A 381 -31.56 -7.10 -13.26
C GLU A 381 -30.82 -8.44 -13.36
N ILE A 382 -30.59 -8.95 -14.58
CA ILE A 382 -29.87 -10.21 -14.82
C ILE A 382 -28.43 -10.10 -14.32
N LEU A 383 -27.71 -9.06 -14.73
CA LEU A 383 -26.30 -8.88 -14.37
C LEU A 383 -26.11 -8.65 -12.87
N LYS A 384 -27.04 -7.91 -12.23
CA LYS A 384 -27.04 -7.72 -10.78
C LYS A 384 -27.29 -9.03 -10.04
N THR A 385 -28.24 -9.83 -10.50
CA THR A 385 -28.54 -11.16 -9.92
C THR A 385 -27.37 -12.12 -10.09
N ALA A 386 -26.66 -12.04 -11.22
CA ALA A 386 -25.45 -12.80 -11.48
C ALA A 386 -24.19 -12.26 -10.76
N GLY A 387 -24.27 -11.08 -10.14
CA GLY A 387 -23.19 -10.49 -9.35
C GLY A 387 -22.12 -9.73 -10.14
N TYR A 388 -22.39 -9.38 -11.41
CA TYR A 388 -21.45 -8.66 -12.27
C TYR A 388 -21.48 -7.14 -12.09
N ILE A 389 -22.61 -6.58 -11.63
CA ILE A 389 -22.79 -5.13 -11.37
C ILE A 389 -23.39 -4.86 -9.99
#